data_AF-A0A8J2PZJ3-F1
#
_entry.id   AF-A0A8J2PZJ3-F1
#
_cell.length_a   1.000
_cell.length_b   1.000
_cell.length_c   1.000
_cell.angle_alpha   90.00
_cell.angle_beta   90.00
_cell.angle_gamma   90.00
#
_symmetry.space_group_name_H-M   'P 1'
#
loop_
_entity.id
_entity.type
_entity.pdbx_description
1 polymer ?
#
loop_
_entity_poly.entity_id
_entity_poly.type
_entity_poly.pdbx_seq_one_letter_code
_entity_poly.pdbx_strand_id
1 'polypeptide(L)'
;MKAKTGLESFLISRVVCMCCLFQAADMFAGEKAGLEAILKTNTIRVPTPYYVVTFGRSSAALVMESVNIGSASKVQADLGSKLADLHLHNINLCKMQKSKSDRITSSGAGSSDQEAVHQFGFHMPTSCGYILQSNQWEENWAQFYIRKLASQVEDIISQNHDPQLKDTWEPCMLKIQKILEKINPVPSLLHGDLWSGNAGAVDGEPLAFDPATFYGHHEYDLGIANMFGGFTENFYKAYHSKIPKESGFELRLPIYELFHHLNHWNHFGAQYKRSALRLMSSIIKS
;
A
#
# COMPACT_ATOMS: atom_id res chain seq x y z
N MET A 1 -4.99 50.28 -9.00
CA MET A 1 -5.83 49.29 -8.29
C MET A 1 -6.08 48.14 -9.26
N LYS A 2 -5.16 47.16 -9.32
CA LYS A 2 -5.27 45.97 -10.20
C LYS A 2 -5.62 44.78 -9.31
N ALA A 3 -6.69 44.10 -9.64
CA ALA A 3 -7.19 42.93 -8.92
C ALA A 3 -6.12 41.83 -8.89
N LYS A 4 -5.80 41.34 -7.70
CA LYS A 4 -5.08 40.08 -7.49
C LYS A 4 -6.05 38.94 -7.80
N THR A 5 -5.94 38.34 -8.98
CA THR A 5 -6.54 37.03 -9.25
C THR A 5 -5.66 35.99 -8.57
N GLY A 6 -6.04 35.57 -7.37
CA GLY A 6 -5.43 34.46 -6.65
C GLY A 6 -5.82 33.13 -7.27
N LEU A 7 -5.26 32.81 -8.45
CA LEU A 7 -5.03 31.41 -8.79
C LEU A 7 -3.71 31.04 -8.09
N GLU A 8 -3.83 30.52 -6.88
CA GLU A 8 -2.78 29.64 -6.35
C GLU A 8 -2.57 28.52 -7.38
N SER A 9 -1.31 28.27 -7.72
CA SER A 9 -0.92 27.36 -8.79
C SER A 9 -1.29 25.92 -8.45
N PHE A 10 -2.48 25.48 -8.87
CA PHE A 10 -2.84 24.07 -8.91
C PHE A 10 -2.12 23.42 -10.10
N LEU A 11 -1.16 22.53 -9.84
CA LEU A 11 -0.67 21.61 -10.88
C LEU A 11 -1.54 20.36 -10.88
N ILE A 12 -1.96 19.93 -12.07
CA ILE A 12 -2.47 18.58 -12.28
C ILE A 12 -1.25 17.67 -12.23
N SER A 13 -1.06 16.92 -11.14
CA SER A 13 0.11 16.05 -10.96
C SER A 13 0.00 14.79 -11.82
N ARG A 14 -1.22 14.30 -12.08
CA ARG A 14 -1.43 13.06 -12.83
C ARG A 14 -2.75 13.08 -13.63
N VAL A 15 -2.63 12.92 -14.95
CA VAL A 15 -3.76 12.69 -15.87
C VAL A 15 -3.65 11.28 -16.40
N VAL A 16 -4.72 10.49 -16.27
CA VAL A 16 -4.81 9.16 -16.88
C VAL A 16 -6.05 9.10 -17.77
N CYS A 17 -5.84 8.65 -19.01
CA CYS A 17 -6.90 8.37 -19.95
C CYS A 17 -7.03 6.85 -20.10
N MET A 18 -8.13 6.27 -19.63
CA MET A 18 -8.45 4.86 -19.85
C MET A 18 -9.60 4.75 -20.85
N CYS A 19 -9.74 3.59 -21.49
CA CYS A 19 -10.85 3.35 -22.43
C CYS A 19 -12.24 3.30 -21.75
N CYS A 20 -12.31 3.27 -20.42
CA CYS A 20 -13.55 3.24 -19.64
C CYS A 20 -13.53 4.31 -18.51
N LEU A 21 -14.52 5.21 -18.51
CA LEU A 21 -14.64 6.30 -17.50
C LEU A 21 -14.66 5.76 -16.07
N PHE A 22 -15.43 4.70 -15.84
CA PHE A 22 -15.67 4.15 -14.51
C PHE A 22 -14.37 3.71 -13.86
N GLN A 23 -13.49 3.04 -14.63
CA GLN A 23 -12.22 2.56 -14.09
C GLN A 23 -11.23 3.70 -13.75
N ALA A 24 -11.18 4.79 -14.53
CA ALA A 24 -10.25 5.90 -14.27
C ALA A 24 -10.68 6.75 -13.06
N ALA A 25 -11.98 7.03 -12.92
CA ALA A 25 -12.50 7.81 -11.80
C ALA A 25 -12.36 7.03 -10.48
N ASP A 26 -12.67 5.73 -10.48
CA ASP A 26 -12.56 4.87 -9.30
C ASP A 26 -11.09 4.71 -8.85
N MET A 27 -10.15 4.60 -9.80
CA MET A 27 -8.72 4.57 -9.52
C MET A 27 -8.27 5.83 -8.77
N PHE A 28 -8.59 7.02 -9.28
CA PHE A 28 -8.21 8.28 -8.62
C PHE A 28 -8.98 8.53 -7.32
N ALA A 29 -10.22 8.05 -7.21
CA ALA A 29 -10.96 8.09 -5.95
C ALA A 29 -10.27 7.25 -4.87
N GLY A 30 -9.81 6.04 -5.23
CA GLY A 30 -9.03 5.18 -4.35
C GLY A 30 -7.69 5.79 -3.94
N GLU A 31 -6.93 6.35 -4.90
CA GLU A 31 -5.66 7.03 -4.63
C GLU A 31 -5.86 8.24 -3.69
N LYS A 32 -6.86 9.09 -3.98
CA LYS A 32 -7.26 10.20 -3.12
C LYS A 32 -7.56 9.73 -1.69
N ALA A 33 -8.38 8.69 -1.55
CA ALA A 33 -8.75 8.18 -0.24
C ALA A 33 -7.55 7.58 0.53
N GLY A 34 -6.60 6.96 -0.18
CA GLY A 34 -5.34 6.49 0.38
C GLY A 34 -4.48 7.64 0.92
N LEU A 35 -4.27 8.68 0.11
CA LEU A 35 -3.57 9.90 0.51
C LEU A 35 -4.24 10.56 1.73
N GLU A 36 -5.57 10.71 1.72
CA GLU A 36 -6.31 11.26 2.86
C GLU A 36 -6.17 10.41 4.13
N ALA A 37 -6.15 9.08 4.00
CA ALA A 37 -5.95 8.18 5.14
C ALA A 37 -4.55 8.33 5.73
N ILE A 38 -3.52 8.41 4.90
CA ILE A 38 -2.13 8.59 5.35
C ILE A 38 -1.96 9.97 6.01
N LEU A 39 -2.47 11.05 5.41
CA LEU A 39 -2.40 12.41 5.97
C LEU A 39 -2.99 12.51 7.37
N LYS A 40 -4.13 11.85 7.60
CA LYS A 40 -4.80 11.85 8.91
C LYS A 40 -3.94 11.24 10.04
N THR A 41 -2.93 10.44 9.71
CA THR A 41 -2.04 9.85 10.72
C THR A 41 -0.97 10.84 11.21
N ASN A 42 -0.69 11.91 10.46
CA ASN A 42 0.39 12.86 10.74
C ASN A 42 1.77 12.19 10.96
N THR A 43 2.07 11.15 10.17
CA THR A 43 3.31 10.36 10.28
C THR A 43 4.30 10.70 9.16
N ILE A 44 4.07 10.17 7.95
CA ILE A 44 4.84 10.40 6.73
C ILE A 44 4.17 11.49 5.88
N ARG A 45 4.96 12.36 5.25
CA ARG A 45 4.43 13.38 4.32
C ARG A 45 3.97 12.70 3.04
N VAL A 46 2.79 13.09 2.57
CA VAL A 46 2.26 12.76 1.24
C VAL A 46 1.65 14.03 0.63
N PRO A 47 1.50 14.13 -0.70
CA PRO A 47 0.84 15.28 -1.31
C PRO A 47 -0.61 15.41 -0.84
N THR A 48 -1.06 16.63 -0.52
CA THR A 48 -2.45 16.89 -0.12
C THR A 48 -3.40 16.71 -1.30
N PRO A 49 -4.33 15.73 -1.31
CA PRO A 49 -5.27 15.58 -2.42
C PRO A 49 -6.44 16.55 -2.27
N TYR A 50 -6.91 17.12 -3.38
CA TYR A 50 -8.02 18.07 -3.39
C TYR A 50 -9.26 17.49 -4.08
N TYR A 51 -9.16 17.12 -5.36
CA TYR A 51 -10.32 16.76 -6.19
C TYR A 51 -10.01 15.65 -7.17
N VAL A 52 -10.99 14.79 -7.43
CA VAL A 52 -11.03 13.94 -8.62
C VAL A 52 -11.92 14.64 -9.64
N VAL A 53 -11.38 14.95 -10.81
CA VAL A 53 -12.09 15.63 -11.90
C VAL A 53 -12.27 14.64 -13.04
N THR A 54 -13.49 14.53 -13.56
CA THR A 54 -13.79 13.76 -14.77
C THR A 54 -13.99 14.71 -15.95
N PHE A 55 -13.50 14.33 -17.13
CA PHE A 55 -13.68 15.10 -18.35
C PHE A 55 -13.92 14.18 -19.55
N GLY A 56 -14.92 14.53 -20.36
CA GLY A 56 -15.38 13.68 -21.45
C GLY A 56 -16.01 12.37 -20.95
N ARG A 57 -15.98 11.34 -21.80
CA ARG A 57 -16.60 10.03 -21.54
C ARG A 57 -15.63 8.96 -21.06
N SER A 58 -14.34 9.25 -20.85
CA SER A 58 -13.37 8.21 -20.46
C SER A 58 -12.12 8.71 -19.72
N SER A 59 -12.06 9.98 -19.32
CA SER A 59 -10.85 10.54 -18.71
C SER A 59 -11.14 11.13 -17.34
N ALA A 60 -10.16 10.99 -16.45
CA ALA A 60 -10.17 11.56 -15.12
C ALA A 60 -8.78 12.09 -14.75
N ALA A 61 -8.72 12.94 -13.73
CA ALA A 61 -7.48 13.41 -13.13
C ALA A 61 -7.65 13.59 -11.62
N LEU A 62 -6.56 13.38 -10.89
CA LEU A 62 -6.45 13.75 -9.49
C LEU A 62 -5.70 15.07 -9.36
N VAL A 63 -6.33 16.05 -8.73
CA VAL A 63 -5.76 17.35 -8.39
C VAL A 63 -5.29 17.29 -6.94
N MET A 64 -4.02 17.62 -6.70
CA MET A 64 -3.36 17.56 -5.40
C MET A 64 -2.31 18.68 -5.26
N GLU A 65 -1.71 18.78 -4.09
CA GLU A 65 -0.60 19.69 -3.77
C GLU A 65 0.51 19.58 -4.82
N SER A 66 0.98 20.72 -5.31
CA SER A 66 2.17 20.77 -6.15
C SER A 66 3.40 20.79 -5.25
N VAL A 67 4.21 19.73 -5.35
CA VAL A 67 5.46 19.58 -4.60
C VAL A 67 6.63 19.48 -5.56
N ASN A 68 7.73 20.18 -5.26
CA ASN A 68 8.99 20.02 -5.99
C ASN A 68 9.75 18.83 -5.38
N ILE A 69 9.55 17.65 -5.96
CA ILE A 69 10.07 16.39 -5.43
C ILE A 69 11.55 16.23 -5.80
N GLY A 70 12.41 16.29 -4.78
CA GLY A 70 13.82 15.91 -4.86
C GLY A 70 14.05 14.43 -4.61
N SER A 71 15.31 14.00 -4.75
CA SER A 71 15.71 12.61 -4.47
C SER A 71 15.57 12.23 -3.00
N ALA A 72 15.02 11.04 -2.73
CA ALA A 72 14.94 10.47 -1.39
C ALA A 72 16.28 10.02 -0.79
N SER A 73 17.40 10.07 -1.54
CA SER A 73 18.67 9.43 -1.15
C SER A 73 19.23 9.88 0.20
N LYS A 74 19.03 11.15 0.57
CA LYS A 74 19.53 11.72 1.83
C LYS A 74 18.57 11.53 3.02
N VAL A 75 17.31 11.19 2.76
CA VAL A 75 16.24 11.12 3.77
C VAL A 75 15.77 9.69 4.04
N GLN A 76 16.53 8.68 3.59
CA GLN A 76 16.07 7.29 3.66
C GLN A 76 15.95 6.74 5.08
N ALA A 77 16.80 7.19 6.01
CA ALA A 77 16.66 6.83 7.43
C ALA A 77 15.33 7.39 7.99
N ASP A 78 15.04 8.66 7.72
CA ASP A 78 13.80 9.30 8.16
C ASP A 78 12.58 8.65 7.49
N LEU A 79 12.67 8.32 6.19
CA LEU A 79 11.62 7.59 5.47
C LEU A 79 11.28 6.26 6.17
N GLY A 80 12.29 5.46 6.54
CA GLY A 80 12.07 4.20 7.25
C GLY A 80 11.47 4.40 8.65
N SER A 81 11.95 5.42 9.36
CA SER A 81 11.43 5.82 10.68
C SER A 81 9.96 6.26 10.62
N LYS A 82 9.58 7.05 9.60
CA LYS A 82 8.21 7.57 9.40
C LYS A 82 7.25 6.51 8.87
N LEU A 83 7.72 5.60 8.03
CA LEU A 83 6.92 4.44 7.59
C LEU A 83 6.59 3.53 8.79
N ALA A 84 7.55 3.31 9.69
CA ALA A 84 7.27 2.56 10.91
C ALA A 84 6.24 3.28 11.81
N ASP A 85 6.27 4.61 11.90
CA ASP A 85 5.23 5.38 12.61
C ASP A 85 3.85 5.20 11.96
N LEU A 86 3.77 5.24 10.63
CA LEU A 86 2.54 4.99 9.88
C LEU A 86 1.95 3.61 10.23
N HIS A 87 2.77 2.57 10.22
CA HIS A 87 2.33 1.22 10.56
C HIS A 87 1.91 1.08 12.03
N LEU A 88 2.63 1.74 12.95
CA LEU A 88 2.32 1.73 14.37
C LEU A 88 1.07 2.55 14.73
N HIS A 89 0.60 3.46 13.87
CA HIS A 89 -0.54 4.35 14.15
C HIS A 89 -1.78 3.58 14.62
N ASN A 90 -2.28 2.64 13.79
CA ASN A 90 -3.47 1.87 14.13
C ASN A 90 -3.25 0.87 15.28
N ILE A 91 -2.02 0.35 15.40
CA ILE A 91 -1.62 -0.52 16.52
C ILE A 91 -1.73 0.24 17.84
N ASN A 92 -1.29 1.49 17.86
CA ASN A 92 -1.36 2.35 19.03
C ASN A 92 -2.82 2.75 19.36
N LEU A 93 -3.66 3.02 18.35
CA LEU A 93 -5.11 3.21 18.56
C LEU A 93 -5.76 1.98 19.21
N CYS A 94 -5.48 0.78 18.69
CA CYS A 94 -5.95 -0.48 19.28
C CYS A 94 -5.53 -0.64 20.75
N LYS A 95 -4.27 -0.32 21.08
CA LYS A 95 -3.74 -0.39 22.46
C LYS A 95 -4.43 0.62 23.38
N MET A 96 -4.61 1.85 22.91
CA MET A 96 -5.28 2.91 23.67
C MET A 96 -6.74 2.57 23.98
N GLN A 97 -7.48 2.05 22.99
CA GLN A 97 -8.87 1.63 23.19
C GLN A 97 -9.01 0.49 24.20
N LYS A 98 -8.14 -0.54 24.14
CA LYS A 98 -8.10 -1.61 25.14
C LYS A 98 -7.86 -1.05 26.55
N SER A 99 -6.89 -0.15 26.70
CA SER A 99 -6.57 0.47 28.00
C SER A 99 -7.70 1.35 28.56
N LYS A 100 -8.50 2.00 27.70
CA LYS A 100 -9.69 2.77 28.10
C LYS A 100 -10.83 1.84 28.53
N SER A 101 -11.06 0.75 27.78
CA SER A 101 -12.06 -0.28 28.11
C SER A 101 -11.78 -0.93 29.46
N ASP A 102 -10.51 -1.14 29.81
CA ASP A 102 -10.11 -1.72 31.10
C ASP A 102 -10.22 -0.73 32.28
N ARG A 103 -10.36 0.59 32.02
CA ARG A 103 -10.28 1.65 33.04
C ARG A 103 -11.59 2.38 33.34
N ILE A 104 -12.65 2.27 32.53
CA ILE A 104 -13.85 3.11 32.69
C ILE A 104 -15.16 2.29 32.71
N THR A 105 -15.67 2.11 33.92
CA THR A 105 -17.07 2.40 34.27
C THR A 105 -17.29 3.92 34.21
N SER A 106 -18.41 4.37 33.63
CA SER A 106 -18.92 5.76 33.56
C SER A 106 -18.26 6.79 32.61
N SER A 107 -19.00 7.06 31.53
CA SER A 107 -19.30 8.35 30.86
C SER A 107 -18.21 9.43 30.74
N GLY A 108 -17.89 9.76 29.49
CA GLY A 108 -17.28 11.04 29.12
C GLY A 108 -17.12 11.16 27.60
N ALA A 109 -18.10 11.80 26.94
CA ALA A 109 -18.03 12.16 25.53
C ALA A 109 -17.05 13.31 25.30
N GLY A 110 -16.26 13.25 24.24
CA GLY A 110 -15.57 14.41 23.68
C GLY A 110 -14.07 14.25 23.45
N SER A 111 -13.69 13.55 22.39
CA SER A 111 -12.69 14.06 21.44
C SER A 111 -12.90 13.35 20.11
N SER A 112 -12.49 13.97 18.99
CA SER A 112 -12.52 13.39 17.65
C SER A 112 -11.51 12.25 17.52
N ASP A 113 -11.65 11.21 18.34
CA ASP A 113 -10.77 10.04 18.37
C ASP A 113 -11.00 9.24 17.07
N GLN A 114 -9.97 9.14 16.22
CA GLN A 114 -9.99 8.17 15.13
C GLN A 114 -10.23 6.77 15.71
N GLU A 115 -11.23 6.07 15.19
CA GLU A 115 -11.52 4.70 15.58
C GLU A 115 -10.43 3.75 15.07
N ALA A 116 -9.98 2.83 15.93
CA ALA A 116 -9.07 1.78 15.52
C ALA A 116 -9.75 0.81 14.54
N VAL A 117 -8.99 0.34 13.56
CA VAL A 117 -9.44 -0.63 12.57
C VAL A 117 -8.99 -2.03 12.99
N HIS A 118 -9.92 -2.96 13.08
CA HIS A 118 -9.68 -4.33 13.54
C HIS A 118 -9.70 -5.39 12.43
N GLN A 119 -10.03 -4.98 11.20
CA GLN A 119 -10.10 -5.85 10.03
C GLN A 119 -9.09 -5.43 8.97
N PHE A 120 -8.73 -6.35 8.08
CA PHE A 120 -7.89 -6.09 6.92
C PHE A 120 -8.75 -5.66 5.73
N GLY A 121 -8.27 -4.71 4.94
CA GLY A 121 -9.02 -4.14 3.83
C GLY A 121 -9.06 -2.62 3.87
N PHE A 122 -10.01 -2.05 3.15
CA PHE A 122 -10.19 -0.62 3.03
C PHE A 122 -11.64 -0.32 2.67
N HIS A 123 -12.14 0.83 3.09
CA HIS A 123 -13.52 1.24 2.88
C HIS A 123 -13.93 1.39 1.39
N MET A 124 -12.95 1.39 0.48
CA MET A 124 -13.16 1.37 -0.96
C MET A 124 -12.03 0.64 -1.69
N PRO A 125 -12.24 0.22 -2.94
CA PRO A 125 -11.16 -0.26 -3.79
C PRO A 125 -10.06 0.79 -3.95
N THR A 126 -8.81 0.33 -4.01
CA THR A 126 -7.65 1.14 -4.42
C THR A 126 -6.98 0.46 -5.60
N SER A 127 -6.01 1.11 -6.26
CA SER A 127 -5.30 0.51 -7.39
C SER A 127 -3.81 0.45 -7.13
N CYS A 128 -3.16 -0.61 -7.59
CA CYS A 128 -1.70 -0.70 -7.68
C CYS A 128 -1.33 -0.61 -9.16
N GLY A 129 -0.75 0.52 -9.57
CA GLY A 129 -0.81 0.96 -10.97
C GLY A 129 -2.28 1.18 -11.39
N TYR A 130 -2.66 0.71 -12.58
CA TYR A 130 -4.06 0.71 -13.04
C TYR A 130 -4.88 -0.52 -12.64
N ILE A 131 -4.31 -1.50 -11.93
CA ILE A 131 -5.03 -2.73 -11.54
C ILE A 131 -5.77 -2.47 -10.23
N LEU A 132 -7.10 -2.67 -10.27
CA LEU A 132 -7.97 -2.50 -9.13
C LEU A 132 -7.74 -3.60 -8.09
N GLN A 133 -7.71 -3.22 -6.83
CA GLN A 133 -7.57 -4.11 -5.69
C GLN A 133 -8.89 -4.15 -4.93
N SER A 134 -9.51 -5.33 -4.89
CA SER A 134 -10.66 -5.58 -4.02
C SER A 134 -10.18 -5.55 -2.57
N ASN A 135 -10.51 -4.46 -1.86
CA ASN A 135 -10.14 -4.25 -0.46
C ASN A 135 -11.30 -4.59 0.49
N GLN A 136 -12.18 -5.52 0.10
CA GLN A 136 -13.26 -5.99 0.96
C GLN A 136 -12.73 -6.44 2.32
N TRP A 137 -13.42 -6.00 3.38
CA TRP A 137 -13.02 -6.27 4.76
C TRP A 137 -12.94 -7.77 5.06
N GLU A 138 -11.96 -8.13 5.86
CA GLU A 138 -11.67 -9.51 6.27
C GLU A 138 -11.04 -9.52 7.66
N GLU A 139 -11.41 -10.49 8.49
CA GLU A 139 -10.85 -10.62 9.85
C GLU A 139 -9.55 -11.42 9.84
N ASN A 140 -9.38 -12.33 8.89
CA ASN A 140 -8.22 -13.20 8.80
C ASN A 140 -7.20 -12.72 7.74
N TRP A 141 -5.98 -12.40 8.17
CA TRP A 141 -4.94 -11.90 7.26
C TRP A 141 -4.60 -12.89 6.13
N ALA A 142 -4.49 -14.19 6.45
CA ALA A 142 -4.15 -15.19 5.46
C ALA A 142 -5.23 -15.26 4.36
N GLN A 143 -6.51 -15.25 4.73
CA GLN A 143 -7.62 -15.24 3.79
C GLN A 143 -7.63 -13.97 2.93
N PHE A 144 -7.46 -12.79 3.55
CA PHE A 144 -7.38 -11.52 2.83
C PHE A 144 -6.27 -11.54 1.79
N TYR A 145 -5.08 -11.96 2.20
CA TYR A 145 -3.90 -11.92 1.35
C TYR A 145 -3.93 -12.97 0.23
N ILE A 146 -4.43 -14.18 0.51
CA ILE A 146 -4.64 -15.21 -0.51
C ILE A 146 -5.64 -14.73 -1.57
N ARG A 147 -6.76 -14.10 -1.17
CA ARG A 147 -7.73 -13.50 -2.10
C ARG A 147 -7.07 -12.44 -2.99
N LYS A 148 -6.19 -11.61 -2.42
CA LYS A 148 -5.44 -10.58 -3.15
C LYS A 148 -4.50 -11.18 -4.21
N LEU A 149 -3.79 -12.26 -3.87
CA LEU A 149 -2.92 -12.99 -4.81
C LEU A 149 -3.73 -13.75 -5.88
N ALA A 150 -4.82 -14.40 -5.49
CA ALA A 150 -5.69 -15.18 -6.38
C ALA A 150 -6.21 -14.29 -7.52
N SER A 151 -6.69 -13.08 -7.20
CA SER A 151 -7.12 -12.11 -8.21
C SER A 151 -6.04 -11.81 -9.25
N GLN A 152 -4.78 -11.63 -8.83
CA GLN A 152 -3.68 -11.39 -9.77
C GLN A 152 -3.42 -12.60 -10.67
N VAL A 153 -3.47 -13.81 -10.11
CA VAL A 153 -3.26 -15.06 -10.85
C VAL A 153 -4.39 -15.32 -11.84
N GLU A 154 -5.64 -15.12 -11.43
CA GLU A 154 -6.84 -15.25 -12.27
C GLU A 154 -6.78 -14.28 -13.46
N ASP A 155 -6.38 -13.02 -13.22
CA ASP A 155 -6.18 -12.02 -14.27
C ASP A 155 -5.12 -12.49 -15.28
N ILE A 156 -3.96 -12.97 -14.82
CA ILE A 156 -2.89 -13.48 -15.71
C ILE A 156 -3.39 -14.68 -16.53
N ILE A 157 -4.09 -15.63 -15.90
CA ILE A 157 -4.60 -16.84 -16.55
C ILE A 157 -5.63 -16.47 -17.61
N SER A 158 -6.54 -15.55 -17.30
CA SER A 158 -7.58 -15.11 -18.25
C SER A 158 -7.01 -14.42 -19.48
N GLN A 159 -5.90 -13.68 -19.33
CA GLN A 159 -5.26 -12.93 -20.42
C GLN A 159 -4.29 -13.79 -21.24
N ASN A 160 -3.51 -14.66 -20.60
CA ASN A 160 -2.35 -15.33 -21.21
C ASN A 160 -2.47 -16.86 -21.31
N HIS A 161 -3.48 -17.49 -20.71
CA HIS A 161 -3.67 -18.95 -20.66
C HIS A 161 -2.40 -19.72 -20.24
N ASP A 162 -1.67 -19.23 -19.23
CA ASP A 162 -0.38 -19.79 -18.83
C ASP A 162 -0.53 -21.10 -18.02
N PRO A 163 -0.21 -22.28 -18.58
CA PRO A 163 -0.44 -23.55 -17.89
C PRO A 163 0.50 -23.73 -16.69
N GLN A 164 1.72 -23.22 -16.81
CA GLN A 164 2.74 -23.34 -15.77
C GLN A 164 2.35 -22.54 -14.52
N LEU A 165 1.76 -21.36 -14.70
CA LEU A 165 1.24 -20.57 -13.58
C LEU A 165 0.13 -21.34 -12.85
N LYS A 166 -0.81 -21.92 -13.60
CA LYS A 166 -1.91 -22.70 -13.03
C LYS A 166 -1.40 -23.87 -12.18
N ASP A 167 -0.44 -24.65 -12.69
CA ASP A 167 0.12 -25.81 -11.99
C ASP A 167 0.96 -25.41 -10.76
N THR A 168 1.57 -24.22 -10.79
CA THR A 168 2.41 -23.72 -9.68
C THR A 168 1.58 -23.01 -8.60
N TRP A 169 0.40 -22.48 -8.95
CA TRP A 169 -0.40 -21.65 -8.05
C TRP A 169 -0.91 -22.41 -6.84
N GLU A 170 -1.59 -23.55 -7.02
CA GLU A 170 -2.19 -24.31 -5.93
C GLU A 170 -1.20 -24.69 -4.81
N PRO A 171 -0.03 -25.34 -5.11
CA PRO A 171 0.93 -25.67 -4.05
C PRO A 171 1.54 -24.41 -3.40
N CYS A 172 1.72 -23.33 -4.16
CA CYS A 172 2.22 -22.06 -3.63
C CYS A 172 1.20 -21.43 -2.66
N MET A 173 -0.06 -21.36 -3.07
CA MET A 173 -1.18 -20.84 -2.28
C MET A 173 -1.31 -21.59 -0.94
N LEU A 174 -1.30 -22.92 -0.95
CA LEU A 174 -1.39 -23.74 0.27
C LEU A 174 -0.20 -23.49 1.21
N LYS A 175 0.99 -23.31 0.65
CA LYS A 175 2.20 -23.01 1.44
C LYS A 175 2.12 -21.61 2.06
N ILE A 176 1.68 -20.60 1.30
CA ILE A 176 1.47 -19.23 1.78
C ILE A 176 0.44 -19.23 2.91
N GLN A 177 -0.71 -19.87 2.70
CA GLN A 177 -1.76 -19.99 3.71
C GLN A 177 -1.21 -20.59 5.01
N LYS A 178 -0.51 -21.73 4.95
CA LYS A 178 0.11 -22.37 6.11
C LYS A 178 1.13 -21.49 6.85
N ILE A 179 1.83 -20.59 6.14
CA ILE A 179 2.79 -19.66 6.75
C ILE A 179 2.04 -18.51 7.43
N LEU A 180 1.04 -17.93 6.76
CA LEU A 180 0.32 -16.75 7.24
C LEU A 180 -0.71 -17.08 8.35
N GLU A 181 -1.26 -18.29 8.39
CA GLU A 181 -2.15 -18.74 9.49
C GLU A 181 -1.43 -18.86 10.84
N LYS A 182 -0.09 -18.85 10.86
CA LYS A 182 0.70 -18.87 12.09
C LYS A 182 0.87 -17.51 12.74
N ILE A 183 0.43 -16.44 12.07
CA ILE A 183 0.49 -15.08 12.59
C ILE A 183 -0.92 -14.50 12.73
N ASN A 184 -1.07 -13.56 13.65
CA ASN A 184 -2.32 -12.81 13.81
C ASN A 184 -1.99 -11.31 13.94
N PRO A 185 -1.58 -10.67 12.83
CA PRO A 185 -1.09 -9.30 12.89
C PRO A 185 -2.23 -8.33 13.22
N VAL A 186 -1.91 -7.22 13.88
CA VAL A 186 -2.85 -6.09 13.99
C VAL A 186 -2.80 -5.31 12.67
N PRO A 187 -3.94 -4.95 12.06
CA PRO A 187 -3.94 -4.23 10.79
C PRO A 187 -3.17 -2.91 10.90
N SER A 188 -2.25 -2.68 9.98
CA SER A 188 -1.46 -1.46 9.84
C SER A 188 -1.92 -0.74 8.59
N LEU A 189 -2.03 0.59 8.63
CA LEU A 189 -2.30 1.37 7.41
C LEU A 189 -1.07 1.32 6.51
N LEU A 190 -1.19 0.75 5.32
CA LEU A 190 -0.07 0.56 4.40
C LEU A 190 -0.04 1.66 3.34
N HIS A 191 1.16 2.00 2.86
CA HIS A 191 1.29 2.72 1.60
C HIS A 191 0.81 1.86 0.43
N GLY A 192 1.16 0.57 0.43
CA GLY A 192 0.68 -0.43 -0.52
C GLY A 192 1.53 -0.56 -1.79
N ASP A 193 2.37 0.42 -2.10
CA ASP A 193 3.26 0.43 -3.28
C ASP A 193 4.55 1.24 -3.04
N LEU A 194 5.17 1.12 -1.86
CA LEU A 194 6.30 1.99 -1.48
C LEU A 194 7.65 1.43 -1.96
N TRP A 195 7.99 1.69 -3.22
CA TRP A 195 9.32 1.45 -3.77
C TRP A 195 10.07 2.77 -4.01
N SER A 196 11.32 2.70 -4.43
CA SER A 196 12.19 3.88 -4.63
C SER A 196 11.63 4.92 -5.61
N GLY A 197 10.77 4.50 -6.56
CA GLY A 197 10.08 5.39 -7.50
C GLY A 197 8.89 6.14 -6.92
N ASN A 198 8.36 5.70 -5.76
CA ASN A 198 7.21 6.29 -5.06
C ASN A 198 7.65 7.02 -3.77
N ALA A 199 8.93 7.35 -3.67
CA ALA A 199 9.51 8.07 -2.54
C ALA A 199 10.42 9.21 -3.03
N GLY A 200 10.34 10.34 -2.35
CA GLY A 200 11.11 11.53 -2.65
C GLY A 200 11.46 12.32 -1.40
N ALA A 201 11.98 13.53 -1.59
CA ALA A 201 12.23 14.48 -0.53
C ALA A 201 11.68 15.86 -0.90
N VAL A 202 11.11 16.55 0.08
CA VAL A 202 10.67 17.95 -0.07
C VAL A 202 11.13 18.70 1.18
N ASP A 203 11.89 19.78 0.98
CA ASP A 203 12.44 20.60 2.07
C ASP A 203 13.27 19.82 3.11
N GLY A 204 13.92 18.74 2.69
CA GLY A 204 14.73 17.88 3.56
C GLY A 204 13.94 16.80 4.31
N GLU A 205 12.62 16.73 4.12
CA GLU A 205 11.76 15.70 4.72
C GLU A 205 11.36 14.63 3.68
N PRO A 206 11.20 13.36 4.09
CA PRO A 206 10.75 12.30 3.21
C PRO A 206 9.29 12.51 2.78
N LEU A 207 9.02 12.28 1.50
CA LEU A 207 7.69 12.31 0.89
C LEU A 207 7.40 10.93 0.27
N ALA A 208 6.22 10.36 0.52
CA ALA A 208 5.69 9.23 -0.23
C ALA A 208 4.54 9.67 -1.13
N PHE A 209 4.35 9.01 -2.27
CA PHE A 209 3.30 9.36 -3.24
C PHE A 209 2.88 8.11 -4.04
N ASP A 210 1.79 8.24 -4.81
CA ASP A 210 1.17 7.15 -5.56
C ASP A 210 0.81 5.93 -4.69
N PRO A 211 0.06 6.09 -3.57
CA PRO A 211 -0.24 4.97 -2.69
C PRO A 211 -1.31 4.02 -3.28
N ALA A 212 -1.17 2.75 -2.92
CA ALA A 212 -2.13 1.68 -3.19
C ALA A 212 -2.75 1.18 -1.87
N THR A 213 -3.17 2.13 -1.03
CA THR A 213 -3.46 1.97 0.40
C THR A 213 -4.51 0.91 0.74
N PHE A 214 -4.27 0.19 1.83
CA PHE A 214 -5.24 -0.61 2.58
C PHE A 214 -4.70 -0.91 3.99
N TYR A 215 -5.53 -1.44 4.88
CA TYR A 215 -5.11 -2.00 6.16
C TYR A 215 -4.66 -3.45 6.00
N GLY A 216 -3.39 -3.73 6.31
CA GLY A 216 -2.79 -5.05 6.11
C GLY A 216 -1.71 -5.35 7.13
N HIS A 217 -0.96 -6.42 6.92
CA HIS A 217 0.23 -6.68 7.73
C HIS A 217 1.38 -5.74 7.33
N HIS A 218 2.02 -5.07 8.30
CA HIS A 218 3.05 -4.05 8.06
C HIS A 218 4.28 -4.54 7.28
N GLU A 219 4.56 -5.84 7.27
CA GLU A 219 5.63 -6.44 6.47
C GLU A 219 5.34 -6.39 4.96
N TYR A 220 4.08 -6.18 4.55
CA TYR A 220 3.70 -6.08 3.14
C TYR A 220 4.47 -4.98 2.40
N ASP A 221 4.53 -3.77 2.97
CA ASP A 221 5.25 -2.64 2.37
C ASP A 221 6.75 -2.89 2.25
N LEU A 222 7.32 -3.81 3.04
CA LEU A 222 8.73 -4.20 2.94
C LEU A 222 8.99 -5.16 1.77
N GLY A 223 7.94 -5.81 1.24
CA GLY A 223 8.04 -6.72 0.10
C GLY A 223 8.46 -6.03 -1.19
N ILE A 224 7.86 -4.88 -1.51
CA ILE A 224 8.26 -4.08 -2.69
C ILE A 224 9.48 -3.20 -2.43
N ALA A 225 9.75 -2.85 -1.17
CA ALA A 225 10.81 -1.91 -0.78
C ALA A 225 12.22 -2.32 -1.25
N ASN A 226 12.46 -3.61 -1.48
CA ASN A 226 13.73 -4.15 -2.00
C ASN A 226 13.78 -4.26 -3.53
N MET A 227 12.66 -4.07 -4.24
CA MET A 227 12.60 -4.16 -5.69
C MET A 227 13.21 -2.90 -6.34
N PHE A 228 13.68 -3.04 -7.58
CA PHE A 228 14.13 -1.92 -8.44
C PHE A 228 15.23 -1.03 -7.83
N GLY A 229 16.24 -1.66 -7.24
CA GLY A 229 17.38 -0.97 -6.60
C GLY A 229 17.19 -0.70 -5.11
N GLY A 230 15.95 -0.82 -4.62
CA GLY A 230 15.59 -0.83 -3.20
C GLY A 230 15.95 0.42 -2.39
N PHE A 231 15.62 0.39 -1.11
CA PHE A 231 16.14 1.36 -0.14
C PHE A 231 17.47 0.89 0.46
N THR A 232 18.26 1.82 0.99
CA THR A 232 19.55 1.54 1.64
C THR A 232 19.35 0.89 3.00
N GLU A 233 20.42 0.32 3.56
CA GLU A 233 20.43 -0.25 4.90
C GLU A 233 19.98 0.75 5.98
N ASN A 234 20.20 2.05 5.78
CA ASN A 234 19.77 3.10 6.71
C ASN A 234 18.23 3.16 6.86
N PHE A 235 17.48 2.93 5.78
CA PHE A 235 16.03 2.82 5.82
C PHE A 235 15.59 1.65 6.71
N TYR A 236 16.15 0.45 6.45
CA TYR A 236 15.78 -0.75 7.19
C TYR A 236 16.20 -0.69 8.66
N LYS A 237 17.39 -0.14 8.96
CA LYS A 237 17.85 0.09 10.34
C LYS A 237 16.90 1.01 11.09
N ALA A 238 16.50 2.13 10.49
CA ALA A 238 15.58 3.08 11.11
C ALA A 238 14.18 2.47 11.31
N TYR A 239 13.63 1.80 10.29
CA TYR A 239 12.34 1.08 10.40
C TYR A 239 12.37 0.03 11.52
N HIS A 240 13.38 -0.86 11.52
CA HIS A 240 13.46 -1.95 12.47
C HIS A 240 13.87 -1.53 13.89
N SER A 241 14.37 -0.31 14.07
CA SER A 241 14.56 0.28 15.39
C SER A 241 13.22 0.51 16.12
N LYS A 242 12.13 0.71 15.37
CA LYS A 242 10.77 0.90 15.89
C LYS A 242 9.90 -0.36 15.81
N ILE A 243 10.05 -1.13 14.73
CA ILE A 243 9.34 -2.40 14.51
C ILE A 243 10.37 -3.52 14.30
N PRO A 244 10.84 -4.18 15.37
CA PRO A 244 11.79 -5.27 15.27
C PRO A 244 11.27 -6.40 14.38
N LYS A 245 12.18 -7.08 13.66
CA LYS A 245 11.81 -8.24 12.85
C LYS A 245 11.19 -9.33 13.72
N GLU A 246 9.98 -9.76 13.36
CA GLU A 246 9.33 -10.88 14.02
C GLU A 246 9.91 -12.22 13.56
N SER A 247 9.69 -13.26 14.38
CA SER A 247 10.04 -14.63 13.98
C SER A 247 9.33 -15.01 12.68
N GLY A 248 10.09 -15.54 11.72
CA GLY A 248 9.58 -15.88 10.39
C GLY A 248 9.52 -14.72 9.39
N PHE A 249 10.01 -13.52 9.73
CA PHE A 249 10.09 -12.38 8.80
C PHE A 249 10.71 -12.77 7.45
N GLU A 250 11.87 -13.43 7.46
CA GLU A 250 12.58 -13.82 6.23
C GLU A 250 11.82 -14.87 5.40
N LEU A 251 10.89 -15.63 6.02
CA LEU A 251 10.00 -16.56 5.31
C LEU A 251 8.81 -15.84 4.68
N ARG A 252 8.35 -14.73 5.28
CA ARG A 252 7.18 -13.97 4.81
C ARG A 252 7.54 -12.90 3.79
N LEU A 253 8.76 -12.36 3.82
CA LEU A 253 9.17 -11.32 2.88
C LEU A 253 9.00 -11.73 1.39
N PRO A 254 9.43 -12.93 0.95
CA PRO A 254 9.19 -13.41 -0.41
C PRO A 254 7.70 -13.55 -0.77
N ILE A 255 6.84 -13.81 0.23
CA ILE A 255 5.39 -13.93 0.05
C ILE A 255 4.77 -12.57 -0.27
N TYR A 256 5.25 -11.49 0.36
CA TYR A 256 4.82 -10.13 0.06
C TYR A 256 5.38 -9.61 -1.27
N GLU A 257 6.65 -9.92 -1.55
CA GLU A 257 7.28 -9.61 -2.84
C GLU A 257 6.53 -10.27 -4.02
N LEU A 258 5.98 -11.49 -3.84
CA LEU A 258 5.24 -12.21 -4.87
C LEU A 258 4.07 -11.41 -5.44
N PHE A 259 3.32 -10.69 -4.61
CA PHE A 259 2.22 -9.86 -5.11
C PHE A 259 2.72 -8.86 -6.16
N HIS A 260 3.84 -8.19 -5.90
CA HIS A 260 4.37 -7.19 -6.81
C HIS A 260 4.93 -7.81 -8.09
N HIS A 261 5.51 -9.01 -8.04
CA HIS A 261 5.89 -9.75 -9.26
C HIS A 261 4.69 -10.12 -10.14
N LEU A 262 3.60 -10.57 -9.53
CA LEU A 262 2.36 -10.89 -10.26
C LEU A 262 1.71 -9.61 -10.82
N ASN A 263 1.66 -8.54 -10.03
CA ASN A 263 1.17 -7.24 -10.45
C ASN A 263 1.97 -6.69 -11.64
N HIS A 264 3.30 -6.77 -11.60
CA HIS A 264 4.15 -6.37 -12.72
C HIS A 264 3.97 -7.26 -13.96
N TRP A 265 3.69 -8.55 -13.80
CA TRP A 265 3.31 -9.41 -14.92
C TRP A 265 1.99 -8.94 -15.55
N ASN A 266 0.97 -8.63 -14.75
CA ASN A 266 -0.28 -8.08 -15.28
C ASN A 266 -0.11 -6.70 -15.96
N HIS A 267 0.79 -5.84 -15.47
CA HIS A 267 1.04 -4.52 -16.05
C HIS A 267 1.88 -4.53 -17.33
N PHE A 268 2.92 -5.36 -17.34
CA PHE A 268 4.02 -5.23 -18.31
C PHE A 268 4.29 -6.53 -19.09
N GLY A 269 3.50 -7.58 -18.84
CA GLY A 269 3.52 -8.82 -19.59
C GLY A 269 4.59 -9.83 -19.15
N ALA A 270 4.78 -10.84 -20.00
CA ALA A 270 5.48 -12.09 -19.68
C ALA A 270 6.98 -11.94 -19.32
N GLN A 271 7.59 -10.76 -19.48
CA GLN A 271 8.96 -10.52 -19.01
C GLN A 271 9.11 -10.71 -17.48
N TYR A 272 8.02 -10.53 -16.72
CA TYR A 272 8.00 -10.80 -15.28
C TYR A 272 7.64 -12.25 -14.91
N LYS A 273 7.17 -13.08 -15.87
CA LYS A 273 6.79 -14.49 -15.65
C LYS A 273 7.88 -15.28 -14.94
N ARG A 274 9.10 -15.25 -15.48
CA ARG A 274 10.22 -16.05 -14.94
C ARG A 274 10.51 -15.68 -13.49
N SER A 275 10.44 -14.39 -13.16
CA SER A 275 10.68 -13.90 -11.81
C SER A 275 9.59 -14.36 -10.83
N ALA A 276 8.32 -14.23 -11.20
CA ALA A 276 7.18 -14.68 -10.40
C ALA A 276 7.24 -16.20 -10.14
N LEU A 277 7.40 -17.02 -11.19
CA LEU A 277 7.43 -18.48 -11.05
C LEU A 277 8.62 -18.99 -10.24
N ARG A 278 9.79 -18.34 -10.36
CA ARG A 278 10.96 -18.64 -9.53
C ARG A 278 10.67 -18.37 -8.06
N LEU A 279 10.03 -17.24 -7.76
CA LEU A 279 9.68 -16.85 -6.40
C LEU A 279 8.63 -17.81 -5.81
N MET A 280 7.59 -18.15 -6.56
CA MET A 280 6.60 -19.18 -6.18
C MET A 280 7.26 -20.52 -5.87
N SER A 281 8.20 -20.96 -6.74
CA SER A 281 8.96 -22.19 -6.54
C SER A 281 9.82 -22.15 -5.28
N SER A 282 10.39 -20.99 -4.93
CA SER A 282 11.15 -20.79 -3.70
C SER A 282 10.26 -20.88 -2.47
N ILE A 283 9.08 -20.25 -2.51
CA ILE A 283 8.10 -20.30 -1.42
C ILE A 283 7.65 -21.74 -1.16
N ILE A 284 7.34 -22.50 -2.23
CA ILE A 284 6.93 -23.91 -2.11
C ILE A 284 7.99 -24.74 -1.35
N LYS A 285 9.28 -24.47 -1.58
CA LYS A 285 10.41 -25.22 -1.00
C LYS A 285 10.81 -24.79 0.41
N SER A 286 10.30 -23.66 0.91
CA SER A 286 10.69 -23.09 2.20
C SER A 286 9.99 -23.79 3.38
#